data_AF-B8B1N6-F1
#
_entry.id   AF-B8B1N6-F1
#
_cell.length_a   1.000
_cell.length_b   1.000
_cell.length_c   1.000
_cell.angle_alpha   90.00
_cell.angle_beta   90.00
_cell.angle_gamma   90.00
#
_symmetry.space_group_name_H-M   'P 1'
#
loop_
_entity.id
_entity.type
_entity.pdbx_description
1 polymer ?
#
loop_
_entity_poly.entity_id
_entity_poly.type
_entity_poly.pdbx_seq_one_letter_code
_entity_poly.pdbx_strand_id
1 'polypeptide(L)' 'MHKLRPQPAWDRTCTAAAASGLLWELDMRSELGAFELGKQAEAVECSLDVLLDALTARRLRLGRSITRKQRHNRNCI' A
#
# COMPACT_ATOMS: atom_id res chain seq x y z
N MET A 1 5.12 -30.39 15.86
CA MET A 1 4.66 -29.39 14.88
C MET A 1 5.67 -28.24 14.82
N HIS A 2 6.49 -28.16 13.76
CA HIS A 2 7.33 -26.97 13.56
C HIS A 2 6.40 -25.78 13.29
N LYS A 3 6.49 -24.75 14.14
CA LYS A 3 5.78 -23.49 13.94
C LYS A 3 6.25 -22.90 12.62
N LEU A 4 5.39 -22.93 11.60
CA LEU A 4 5.62 -22.18 10.37
C LEU A 4 5.92 -20.75 10.77
N ARG A 5 7.08 -20.24 10.32
CA ARG A 5 7.42 -18.83 10.46
C ARG A 5 6.23 -18.05 9.88
N PRO A 6 5.64 -17.07 10.59
CA PRO A 6 4.53 -16.31 10.04
C PRO A 6 4.96 -15.81 8.66
N GLN A 7 4.30 -16.29 7.61
CA GLN A 7 4.57 -15.78 6.28
C GLN A 7 4.39 -14.26 6.35
N PRO A 8 5.29 -13.48 5.74
CA PRO A 8 5.20 -12.03 5.77
C PRO A 8 3.79 -11.63 5.36
N ALA A 9 3.22 -10.63 6.03
CA ALA A 9 1.83 -10.16 5.87
C ALA A 9 1.60 -9.47 4.51
N TRP A 10 2.03 -10.12 3.43
CA TRP A 10 1.91 -9.69 2.04
C TRP A 10 0.44 -9.57 1.66
N ASP A 11 -0.41 -10.41 2.25
CA ASP A 11 -1.86 -10.34 2.12
C ASP A 11 -2.38 -8.96 2.50
N ARG A 12 -1.88 -8.32 3.56
CA ARG A 12 -2.42 -7.01 4.01
C ARG A 12 -2.04 -5.87 3.07
N THR A 13 -0.81 -5.84 2.57
CA THR A 13 -0.38 -4.85 1.57
C THR A 13 -1.05 -5.10 0.21
N CYS A 14 -1.29 -6.36 -0.15
CA CYS A 14 -2.04 -6.76 -1.33
C CYS A 14 -3.51 -6.34 -1.23
N THR A 15 -4.17 -6.59 -0.08
CA THR A 15 -5.55 -6.19 0.18
C THR A 15 -5.72 -4.68 0.14
N ALA A 16 -4.80 -3.91 0.73
CA ALA A 16 -4.87 -2.44 0.70
C ALA A 16 -4.66 -1.88 -0.72
N ALA A 17 -3.70 -2.42 -1.48
CA ALA A 17 -3.49 -2.01 -2.88
C ALA A 17 -4.70 -2.37 -3.77
N ALA A 18 -5.27 -3.57 -3.58
CA ALA A 18 -6.49 -3.98 -4.26
C ALA A 18 -7.70 -3.10 -3.87
N ALA A 19 -7.82 -2.72 -2.59
CA ALA A 19 -8.86 -1.83 -2.12
C ALA A 19 -8.77 -0.44 -2.75
N SER A 20 -7.56 0.13 -2.86
CA SER A 20 -7.39 1.41 -3.55
C SER A 20 -7.79 1.34 -5.03
N GLY A 21 -7.36 0.28 -5.74
CA GLY A 21 -7.78 0.07 -7.13
C GLY A 21 -9.30 0.00 -7.30
N LEU A 22 -9.98 -0.73 -6.42
CA LEU A 22 -11.45 -0.80 -6.41
C LEU A 22 -12.08 0.57 -6.12
N LEU A 23 -11.53 1.36 -5.20
CA LEU A 23 -12.06 2.70 -4.89
C LEU A 23 -11.98 3.63 -6.10
N TRP A 24 -10.89 3.58 -6.88
CA TRP A 24 -10.77 4.33 -8.14
C TRP A 24 -11.79 3.88 -9.19
N GLU A 25 -11.98 2.57 -9.34
CA GLU A 25 -12.98 2.02 -10.26
C GLU A 25 -14.41 2.45 -9.87
N LEU A 26 -14.70 2.50 -8.56
CA LEU A 26 -15.99 2.94 -8.06
C LEU A 26 -16.18 4.46 -8.17
N ASP A 27 -15.13 5.26 -7.97
CA ASP A 27 -15.19 6.72 -8.14
C ASP A 27 -15.58 7.13 -9.56
N MET A 28 -15.16 6.35 -10.56
CA MET A 28 -15.51 6.53 -11.97
C MET A 28 -16.99 6.21 -12.27
N ARG A 29 -17.73 5.58 -11.34
CA ARG A 29 -19.16 5.29 -11.51
C ARG A 29 -19.97 6.53 -11.19
N SER A 30 -20.71 7.05 -12.16
CA SER A 30 -21.58 8.24 -11.98
C SER A 30 -22.59 8.09 -10.83
N GLU A 31 -23.07 6.86 -10.59
CA GLU A 31 -23.97 6.51 -9.49
C GLU A 31 -23.35 6.72 -8.10
N LEU A 32 -22.02 6.66 -8.02
CA LEU A 32 -21.26 6.74 -6.77
C LEU A 32 -20.46 8.05 -6.62
N GLY A 33 -20.57 8.97 -7.59
CA GLY A 33 -19.79 10.22 -7.59
C GLY A 33 -20.03 11.12 -6.37
N ALA A 34 -21.17 10.99 -5.69
CA ALA A 34 -21.46 11.72 -4.46
C ALA A 34 -20.59 11.30 -3.26
N PHE A 35 -19.95 10.12 -3.33
CA PHE A 35 -19.12 9.60 -2.25
C PHE A 35 -17.64 10.02 -2.36
N GLU A 36 -17.25 10.64 -3.48
CA GLU A 36 -15.89 11.13 -3.74
C GLU A 36 -14.79 10.11 -3.38
N LEU A 37 -15.01 8.83 -3.73
CA LEU A 37 -14.19 7.69 -3.32
C LEU A 37 -12.72 7.80 -3.75
N GLY A 38 -12.41 8.64 -4.73
CA GLY A 38 -11.06 8.97 -5.15
C GLY A 38 -10.19 9.51 -4.01
N LYS A 39 -10.75 10.29 -3.06
CA LYS A 39 -9.99 10.80 -1.90
C LYS A 39 -9.55 9.67 -0.97
N GLN A 40 -10.41 8.68 -0.78
CA GLN A 40 -10.12 7.49 0.03
C GLN A 40 -9.13 6.58 -0.70
N ALA A 41 -9.24 6.46 -2.03
CA ALA A 41 -8.29 5.71 -2.85
C ALA A 41 -6.87 6.29 -2.72
N GLU A 42 -6.75 7.62 -2.87
CA GLU A 42 -5.50 8.36 -2.70
C GLU A 42 -4.94 8.19 -1.28
N ALA A 43 -5.77 8.36 -0.24
CA ALA A 43 -5.33 8.18 1.14
C ALA A 43 -4.77 6.77 1.41
N VAL A 44 -5.35 5.73 0.80
CA VAL A 44 -4.86 4.35 0.92
C VAL A 44 -3.52 4.18 0.18
N GLU A 45 -3.35 4.75 -1.01
CA GLU A 45 -2.06 4.75 -1.73
C GLU A 45 -0.97 5.46 -0.91
N CYS A 46 -1.23 6.67 -0.41
CA CYS A 46 -0.29 7.43 0.40
C CYS A 46 0.12 6.66 1.67
N SER A 47 -0.85 5.98 2.31
CA SER A 47 -0.58 5.17 3.49
C SER A 47 0.33 3.97 3.19
N LEU A 48 0.23 3.39 1.99
CA LEU A 48 1.11 2.30 1.55
C LEU A 48 2.54 2.78 1.30
N ASP A 49 2.71 3.98 0.75
CA ASP A 49 4.02 4.59 0.53
C ASP A 49 4.72 4.88 1.87
N VAL A 50 4.01 5.50 2.83
CA VAL A 50 4.54 5.74 4.19
C VAL A 50 4.91 4.42 4.88
N LEU A 51 4.08 3.39 4.74
CA LEU A 51 4.38 2.07 5.30
C LEU A 51 5.62 1.45 4.66
N LEU A 52 5.75 1.55 3.33
CA LEU A 52 6.91 1.06 2.60
C LEU A 52 8.20 1.76 3.06
N ASP A 53 8.16 3.08 3.21
CA ASP A 53 9.30 3.87 3.69
C ASP A 53 9.68 3.48 5.12
N ALA A 54 8.71 3.35 6.02
CA ALA A 54 8.95 2.95 7.40
C ALA A 54 9.57 1.54 7.50
N LEU A 55 9.06 0.59 6.71
CA LEU A 55 9.59 -0.78 6.66
C LEU A 55 10.98 -0.83 6.02
N THR A 56 11.23 -0.02 4.99
CA THR A 56 12.53 0.11 4.33
C THR A 56 13.56 0.69 5.30
N ALA A 57 13.24 1.80 5.98
CA ALA A 57 14.08 2.42 6.99
C ALA A 57 14.40 1.45 8.14
N ARG A 58 13.39 0.69 8.61
CA ARG A 58 13.60 -0.35 9.63
C ARG A 58 14.58 -1.42 9.15
N ARG A 59 14.45 -1.87 7.90
CA ARG A 59 15.32 -2.92 7.32
C ARG A 59 16.77 -2.44 7.18
N LEU A 60 16.97 -1.20 6.76
CA LEU A 60 18.28 -0.55 6.69
C LEU A 60 18.94 -0.46 8.07
N ARG A 61 18.22 -0.04 9.12
CA ARG A 61 18.75 0.00 10.49
C ARG A 61 19.21 -1.35 11.01
N LEU A 62 18.65 -2.44 10.51
CA LEU A 62 19.04 -3.81 10.85
C LEU A 62 20.21 -4.33 10.00
N GLY A 63 20.85 -3.49 9.17
CA GLY A 63 21.95 -3.87 8.29
C GLY A 63 21.54 -4.80 7.16
N ARG A 64 20.24 -4.88 6.84
CA ARG A 64 19.72 -5.76 5.78
C ARG A 64 19.57 -5.00 4.47
N SER A 65 19.98 -5.63 3.37
CA SER A 65 19.82 -5.06 2.04
C SER A 65 18.35 -4.88 1.65
N ILE A 66 18.09 -3.86 0.84
CA ILE A 66 16.80 -3.49 0.27
C ILE A 66 16.85 -3.75 -1.25
N THR A 67 16.72 -5.01 -1.65
CA THR A 67 16.90 -5.44 -3.05
C THR A 67 15.72 -5.12 -3.98
N ARG A 68 14.83 -4.18 -3.62
CA ARG A 68 13.72 -3.77 -4.50
C ARG A 68 13.55 -2.27 -4.48
N LYS A 69 14.44 -1.57 -5.19
CA LYS A 69 14.34 -0.13 -5.41
C LYS A 69 13.30 0.11 -6.50
N GLN A 70 12.33 0.97 -6.18
CA GLN A 70 11.29 1.57 -7.03
C GLN A 70 10.10 0.71 -7.48
N ARG A 71 8.94 1.00 -6.87
CA ARG A 71 7.72 1.29 -7.62
C ARG A 71 7.19 2.62 -7.09
N HIS A 72 6.97 3.56 -8.00
CA HIS A 72 6.39 4.90 -7.83
C HIS A 72 7.27 5.97 -7.17
N ASN A 73 7.74 6.89 -8.01
CA ASN A 73 8.24 8.21 -7.65
C ASN A 73 7.06 9.19 -7.79
N ARG A 74 6.03 9.03 -6.95
CA ARG A 74 4.93 10.00 -6.85
C ARG A 74 5.14 10.73 -5.52
N ASN A 75 5.36 12.05 -5.58
CA ASN A 75 5.23 12.88 -4.40
C ASN A 75 3.74 12.88 -4.06
N CYS A 76 3.34 12.05 -3.11
CA CYS A 76 2.10 12.23 -2.39
C CYS A 76 2.21 13.52 -1.57
N ILE A 77 1.25 14.43 -1.75
CA ILE A 77 1.19 15.74 -1.08
C ILE A 77 0.46 15.60 0.26
#